data_AF-A0A3A4AA83-F1
#
_entry.id   AF-A0A3A4AA83-F1
#
_cell.length_a   1.000
_cell.length_b   1.000
_cell.length_c   1.000
_cell.angle_alpha   90.00
_cell.angle_beta   90.00
_cell.angle_gamma   90.00
#
_symmetry.space_group_name_H-M   'P 1'
#
loop_
_entity.id
_entity.type
_entity.pdbx_description
1 polymer ?
#
loop_
_entity_poly.entity_id
_entity_poly.type
_entity_poly.pdbx_seq_one_letter_code
_entity_poly.pdbx_strand_id
1 'polypeptide(L)'
;MACRNVLHRSVLMTVGEGVLIGVISAIVAREYGLGLVAAAVGLTVLVLAVMLSLGLTGAVTVTTRFTWVVATAMLVVVALYFAALALYVFGAAMPVLGDPSPAGIALHIVIAGVAALWLLTDLDRAEQGARRGWSREEERRVATYLLMDLVWLYLLLLHLLTLVWG
;
A
#
# COMPACT_ATOMS: atom_id res chain seq x y z
N MET A 1 -7.51 15.96 -28.19
CA MET A 1 -6.92 14.63 -28.45
C MET A 1 -5.98 14.12 -27.34
N ALA A 2 -5.23 14.98 -26.62
CA ALA A 2 -4.34 14.55 -25.54
C ALA A 2 -5.03 13.81 -24.37
N CYS A 3 -6.27 14.18 -24.04
CA CYS A 3 -7.04 13.60 -22.92
C CYS A 3 -7.29 12.08 -23.05
N ARG A 4 -7.33 11.53 -24.28
CA ARG A 4 -7.66 10.10 -24.52
C ARG A 4 -6.45 9.16 -24.40
N ASN A 5 -5.28 9.59 -24.89
CA ASN A 5 -4.04 8.78 -24.83
C ASN A 5 -3.47 8.67 -23.42
N VAL A 6 -3.66 9.77 -22.68
CA VAL A 6 -3.47 9.89 -21.24
C VAL A 6 -4.30 8.80 -20.56
N LEU A 7 -5.64 8.88 -20.59
CA LEU A 7 -6.54 7.96 -19.87
C LEU A 7 -6.22 6.48 -20.15
N HIS A 8 -5.88 6.16 -21.41
CA HIS A 8 -5.56 4.80 -21.84
C HIS A 8 -4.32 4.21 -21.14
N ARG A 9 -3.28 5.01 -20.86
CA ARG A 9 -2.05 4.51 -20.23
C ARG A 9 -2.17 4.23 -18.73
N SER A 10 -2.95 5.04 -18.00
CA SER A 10 -3.13 4.84 -16.55
C SER A 10 -4.10 3.71 -16.24
N VAL A 11 -5.16 3.54 -17.05
CA VAL A 11 -6.11 2.42 -16.89
C VAL A 11 -5.43 1.08 -17.20
N LEU A 12 -4.52 1.03 -18.16
CA LEU A 12 -3.81 -0.21 -18.49
C LEU A 12 -2.91 -0.69 -17.32
N MET A 13 -2.27 0.23 -16.60
CA MET A 13 -1.43 -0.11 -15.43
C MET A 13 -2.27 -0.62 -14.26
N THR A 14 -3.32 0.12 -13.88
CA THR A 14 -4.20 -0.28 -12.76
C THR A 14 -5.02 -1.53 -13.06
N VAL A 15 -5.42 -1.76 -14.31
CA VAL A 15 -6.08 -3.02 -14.70
C VAL A 15 -5.10 -4.19 -14.65
N GLY A 16 -3.85 -4.00 -15.08
CA GLY A 16 -2.82 -5.03 -14.98
C GLY A 16 -2.53 -5.42 -13.52
N GLU A 17 -2.41 -4.43 -12.64
CA GLU A 17 -2.25 -4.64 -11.20
C GLU A 17 -3.48 -5.32 -10.60
N GLY A 18 -4.69 -4.87 -10.94
CA GLY A 18 -5.95 -5.49 -10.51
C GLY A 18 -6.05 -6.98 -10.88
N VAL A 19 -5.61 -7.35 -12.07
CA VAL A 19 -5.57 -8.76 -12.51
C VAL A 19 -4.52 -9.55 -11.74
N LEU A 20 -3.30 -8.99 -11.57
CA LEU A 20 -2.23 -9.64 -10.81
C LEU A 20 -2.64 -9.91 -9.36
N ILE A 21 -3.26 -8.93 -8.72
CA ILE A 21 -3.81 -9.06 -7.36
C ILE A 21 -4.92 -10.09 -7.33
N GLY A 22 -5.86 -10.06 -8.30
CA GLY A 22 -6.93 -11.05 -8.38
C GLY A 22 -6.42 -12.48 -8.45
N VAL A 23 -5.31 -12.71 -9.16
CA VAL A 23 -4.63 -14.02 -9.20
C VAL A 23 -4.01 -14.36 -7.84
N ILE A 24 -3.29 -13.43 -7.21
CA ILE A 24 -2.69 -13.63 -5.87
C ILE A 24 -3.77 -13.93 -4.83
N SER A 25 -4.84 -13.14 -4.80
CA SER A 25 -5.97 -13.33 -3.90
C SER A 25 -6.70 -14.65 -4.17
N ALA A 26 -6.79 -15.11 -5.42
CA ALA A 26 -7.38 -16.40 -5.76
C ALA A 26 -6.52 -17.57 -5.27
N ILE A 27 -5.20 -17.45 -5.31
CA ILE A 27 -4.26 -18.44 -4.75
C ILE A 27 -4.45 -18.50 -3.23
N VAL A 28 -4.41 -17.35 -2.55
CA VAL A 28 -4.61 -17.27 -1.09
C VAL A 28 -5.99 -17.77 -0.68
N ALA A 29 -7.05 -17.46 -1.45
CA ALA A 29 -8.41 -17.94 -1.18
C ALA A 29 -8.54 -19.47 -1.28
N ARG A 30 -7.74 -20.13 -2.12
CA ARG A 30 -7.74 -21.59 -2.22
C ARG A 30 -7.07 -22.25 -1.01
N GLU A 31 -6.04 -21.64 -0.47
CA GLU A 31 -5.28 -22.18 0.67
C GLU A 31 -5.90 -21.83 2.01
N TYR A 32 -6.38 -20.59 2.19
CA TYR A 32 -6.85 -20.06 3.48
C TYR A 32 -8.36 -19.74 3.51
N GLY A 33 -9.05 -19.86 2.37
CA GLY A 33 -10.48 -19.60 2.25
C GLY A 33 -10.85 -18.14 1.92
N LEU A 34 -12.06 -17.95 1.38
CA LEU A 34 -12.58 -16.64 0.96
C LEU A 34 -12.81 -15.67 2.13
N GLY A 35 -12.98 -16.19 3.35
CA GLY A 35 -13.19 -15.37 4.55
C GLY A 35 -12.00 -14.46 4.88
N LEU A 36 -10.77 -14.96 4.66
CA LEU A 36 -9.54 -14.19 4.89
C LEU A 36 -9.40 -13.04 3.89
N VAL A 37 -9.71 -13.28 2.62
CA VAL A 37 -9.69 -12.25 1.57
C VAL A 37 -10.72 -11.15 1.87
N ALA A 38 -11.93 -11.53 2.29
CA ALA A 38 -12.96 -10.56 2.68
C ALA A 38 -12.53 -9.72 3.89
N ALA A 39 -11.88 -10.34 4.88
CA ALA A 39 -11.33 -9.64 6.04
C ALA A 39 -10.22 -8.64 5.63
N ALA A 40 -9.32 -9.02 4.70
CA ALA A 40 -8.27 -8.14 4.19
C ALA A 40 -8.84 -6.92 3.46
N VAL A 41 -9.87 -7.12 2.63
CA VAL A 41 -10.58 -6.02 1.97
C VAL A 41 -11.24 -5.10 3.01
N GLY A 42 -11.95 -5.68 3.98
CA GLY A 42 -12.60 -4.92 5.05
C GLY A 42 -11.61 -4.08 5.86
N LEU A 43 -10.44 -4.66 6.20
CA LEU A 43 -9.39 -3.96 6.92
C LEU A 43 -8.76 -2.84 6.08
N THR A 44 -8.57 -3.07 4.78
CA THR A 44 -8.05 -2.04 3.85
C THR A 44 -9.01 -0.85 3.77
N VAL A 45 -10.31 -1.12 3.61
CA VAL A 45 -11.35 -0.07 3.58
C VAL A 45 -11.40 0.68 4.90
N LEU A 46 -11.27 -0.03 6.03
CA LEU A 46 -11.23 0.58 7.35
C LEU A 46 -10.03 1.52 7.50
N VAL A 47 -8.82 1.07 7.15
CA VAL A 47 -7.61 1.90 7.21
C VAL A 47 -7.74 3.11 6.29
N LEU A 48 -8.21 2.91 5.07
CA LEU A 48 -8.45 4.00 4.13
C LEU A 48 -9.48 5.00 4.68
N ALA A 49 -10.59 4.54 5.25
CA ALA A 49 -11.61 5.40 5.83
C ALA A 49 -11.06 6.22 7.01
N VAL A 50 -10.25 5.62 7.88
CA VAL A 50 -9.57 6.31 8.98
C VAL A 50 -8.62 7.38 8.42
N MET A 51 -7.74 7.03 7.49
CA MET A 51 -6.78 7.98 6.91
C MET A 51 -7.47 9.11 6.14
N LEU A 52 -8.52 8.81 5.38
CA LEU A 52 -9.33 9.83 4.71
C LEU A 52 -9.99 10.77 5.72
N SER A 53 -10.56 10.23 6.80
CA SER A 53 -11.17 11.07 7.83
C SER A 53 -10.15 11.97 8.52
N LEU A 54 -8.94 11.47 8.80
CA LEU A 54 -7.84 12.24 9.38
C LEU A 54 -7.33 13.33 8.44
N GLY A 55 -7.19 13.04 7.15
CA GLY A 55 -6.81 14.00 6.13
C GLY A 55 -7.85 15.10 5.96
N LEU A 56 -9.13 14.73 5.78
CA LEU A 56 -10.22 15.68 5.54
C LEU A 56 -10.55 16.55 6.74
N THR A 57 -10.49 16.01 7.96
CA THR A 57 -10.76 16.78 9.18
C THR A 57 -9.61 17.74 9.53
N GLY A 58 -8.44 17.56 8.92
CA GLY A 58 -7.23 18.30 9.29
C GLY A 58 -6.80 18.09 10.74
N ALA A 59 -7.32 17.04 11.41
CA ALA A 59 -7.00 16.75 12.81
C ALA A 59 -5.51 16.44 13.00
N VAL A 60 -4.87 15.89 11.96
CA VAL A 60 -3.43 15.67 11.90
C VAL A 60 -2.85 16.59 10.82
N THR A 61 -2.06 17.57 11.24
CA THR A 61 -1.33 18.42 10.31
C THR A 61 -0.08 17.67 9.80
N VAL A 62 -0.09 17.34 8.51
CA VAL A 62 1.05 16.73 7.84
C VAL A 62 2.14 17.80 7.67
N THR A 63 3.02 17.88 8.67
CA THR A 63 4.17 18.79 8.62
C THR A 63 5.28 18.20 7.76
N THR A 64 6.16 19.05 7.22
CA THR A 64 7.36 18.62 6.48
C THR A 64 8.19 17.61 7.27
N ARG A 65 8.32 17.80 8.60
CA ARG A 65 9.05 16.87 9.48
C ARG A 65 8.36 15.50 9.55
N PHE A 66 7.05 15.47 9.69
CA PHE A 66 6.27 14.23 9.70
C PHE A 66 6.44 13.47 8.37
N THR A 67 6.33 14.18 7.24
CA THR A 67 6.55 13.58 5.92
C THR A 67 7.94 12.96 5.78
N TRP A 68 9.01 13.62 6.26
CA TRP A 68 10.36 13.07 6.21
C TRP A 68 10.54 11.83 7.08
N VAL A 69 9.93 11.80 8.27
CA VAL A 69 9.96 10.64 9.16
C VAL A 69 9.28 9.44 8.49
N VAL A 70 8.06 9.63 7.96
CA VAL A 70 7.31 8.58 7.27
C VAL A 70 8.05 8.12 6.01
N ALA A 71 8.64 9.05 5.24
CA ALA A 71 9.45 8.71 4.07
C ALA A 71 10.68 7.87 4.40
N THR A 72 11.37 8.22 5.49
CA THR A 72 12.55 7.46 5.94
C THR A 72 12.13 6.07 6.42
N ALA A 73 11.01 5.96 7.15
CA ALA A 73 10.45 4.67 7.55
C ALA A 73 10.08 3.81 6.34
N MET A 74 9.43 4.38 5.33
CA MET A 74 9.09 3.69 4.09
C MET A 74 10.35 3.23 3.33
N LEU A 75 11.40 4.05 3.31
CA LEU A 75 12.67 3.67 2.70
C LEU A 75 13.31 2.45 3.40
N VAL A 76 13.24 2.39 4.73
CA VAL A 76 13.72 1.23 5.50
C VAL A 76 12.92 -0.03 5.14
N VAL A 77 11.60 0.07 5.03
CA VAL A 77 10.73 -1.04 4.61
C VAL A 77 11.13 -1.56 3.23
N VAL A 78 11.27 -0.65 2.25
CA VAL A 78 11.67 -1.01 0.90
C VAL A 78 13.07 -1.65 0.88
N ALA A 79 14.03 -1.09 1.62
CA ALA A 79 15.37 -1.65 1.74
C ALA A 79 15.37 -3.06 2.35
N LEU A 80 14.50 -3.31 3.33
CA LEU A 80 14.32 -4.64 3.93
C LEU A 80 13.83 -5.66 2.90
N TYR A 81 12.82 -5.32 2.10
CA TYR A 81 12.35 -6.19 1.01
C TYR A 81 13.43 -6.42 -0.06
N PHE A 82 14.23 -5.41 -0.40
CA PHE A 82 15.36 -5.57 -1.32
C PHE A 82 16.47 -6.47 -0.76
N ALA A 83 16.80 -6.33 0.53
CA ALA A 83 17.76 -7.20 1.20
C ALA A 83 17.27 -8.66 1.20
N ALA A 84 15.98 -8.87 1.44
CA ALA A 84 15.36 -10.19 1.37
C ALA A 84 15.44 -10.80 -0.03
N LEU A 85 15.18 -10.00 -1.07
CA LEU A 85 15.32 -10.41 -2.46
C LEU A 85 16.77 -10.79 -2.78
N ALA A 86 17.74 -9.99 -2.32
CA ALA A 86 19.15 -10.29 -2.53
C ALA A 86 19.53 -11.62 -1.88
N LEU A 87 19.14 -11.85 -0.63
CA LEU A 87 19.37 -13.13 0.06
C LEU A 87 18.74 -14.30 -0.69
N TYR A 88 17.50 -14.14 -1.16
CA TYR A 88 16.78 -15.16 -1.91
C TYR A 88 17.53 -15.57 -3.19
N VAL A 89 18.12 -14.61 -3.91
CA VAL A 89 18.95 -14.87 -5.11
C VAL A 89 20.21 -15.67 -4.77
N PHE A 90 20.78 -15.50 -3.57
CA PHE A 90 21.92 -16.30 -3.08
C PHE A 90 21.51 -17.64 -2.45
N GLY A 91 20.23 -18.03 -2.54
CA GLY A 91 19.73 -19.29 -2.01
C GLY A 91 19.48 -19.28 -0.49
N ALA A 92 19.49 -18.10 0.14
CA ALA A 92 19.17 -17.93 1.54
C ALA A 92 17.79 -17.29 1.71
N ALA A 93 16.93 -17.85 2.55
CA ALA A 93 15.68 -17.18 2.93
C ALA A 93 15.93 -16.21 4.08
N MET A 94 15.32 -15.03 4.04
CA MET A 94 15.31 -14.12 5.18
C MET A 94 14.27 -14.63 6.20
N PRO A 95 14.66 -15.09 7.41
CA PRO A 95 13.75 -15.80 8.31
C PRO A 95 12.52 -14.96 8.69
N VAL A 96 12.76 -13.71 9.09
CA VAL A 96 11.75 -12.87 9.73
C VAL A 96 10.61 -12.42 8.79
N LEU A 97 10.84 -12.42 7.47
CA LEU A 97 9.86 -11.92 6.51
C LEU A 97 8.79 -12.93 6.09
N GLY A 98 9.07 -14.23 6.23
CA GLY A 98 8.12 -15.30 5.89
C GLY A 98 7.68 -16.14 7.08
N ASP A 99 8.31 -15.97 8.24
CA ASP A 99 8.02 -16.79 9.42
C ASP A 99 6.71 -16.34 10.11
N PRO A 100 5.75 -17.26 10.36
CA PRO A 100 4.55 -17.02 11.19
C PRO A 100 4.89 -16.95 12.68
N SER A 101 6.04 -16.35 13.02
CA SER A 101 6.45 -16.10 14.39
C SER A 101 5.79 -14.81 14.91
N PRO A 102 5.63 -14.67 16.25
CA PRO A 102 5.16 -13.41 16.84
C PRO A 102 6.00 -12.19 16.40
N ALA A 103 7.29 -12.40 16.13
CA ALA A 103 8.18 -11.36 15.61
C ALA A 103 7.86 -10.97 14.16
N GLY A 104 7.55 -11.95 13.29
CA GLY A 104 7.13 -11.71 11.90
C GLY A 104 5.80 -10.97 11.82
N ILE A 105 4.84 -11.36 12.67
CA ILE A 105 3.55 -10.67 12.78
C ILE A 105 3.74 -9.22 13.27
N ALA A 106 4.52 -9.01 14.34
CA ALA A 106 4.78 -7.68 14.87
C ALA A 106 5.46 -6.77 13.84
N LEU A 107 6.43 -7.30 13.07
CA LEU A 107 7.08 -6.57 11.99
C LEU A 107 6.08 -6.12 10.92
N HIS A 108 5.22 -7.03 10.44
CA HIS A 108 4.23 -6.70 9.41
C HIS A 108 3.16 -5.73 9.89
N ILE A 109 2.79 -5.77 11.18
CA ILE A 109 1.91 -4.75 11.78
C ILE A 109 2.58 -3.37 11.71
N VAL A 110 3.87 -3.27 12.04
CA VAL A 110 4.61 -2.01 11.95
C VAL A 110 4.70 -1.53 10.51
N ILE A 111 5.00 -2.43 9.55
CA ILE A 111 5.05 -2.09 8.13
C ILE A 111 3.69 -1.60 7.64
N ALA A 112 2.59 -2.24 8.07
CA ALA A 112 1.22 -1.83 7.73
C ALA A 112 0.91 -0.43 8.27
N GLY A 113 1.31 -0.14 9.50
CA GLY A 113 1.19 1.19 10.10
C GLY A 113 1.97 2.24 9.30
N VAL A 114 3.22 1.95 8.93
CA VAL A 114 4.06 2.86 8.12
C VAL A 114 3.44 3.10 6.75
N ALA A 115 2.94 2.06 6.08
CA ALA A 115 2.26 2.18 4.79
C ALA A 115 0.97 3.01 4.88
N ALA A 116 0.18 2.84 5.95
CA ALA A 116 -1.00 3.66 6.20
C ALA A 116 -0.65 5.14 6.41
N LEU A 117 0.44 5.44 7.12
CA LEU A 117 0.93 6.82 7.30
C LEU A 117 1.49 7.39 5.99
N TRP A 118 2.14 6.57 5.17
CA TRP A 118 2.61 6.96 3.84
C TRP A 118 1.42 7.37 2.96
N LEU A 119 0.35 6.55 2.94
CA LEU A 119 -0.91 6.86 2.26
C LEU A 119 -1.52 8.18 2.75
N LEU A 120 -1.50 8.45 4.07
CA LEU A 120 -1.97 9.73 4.62
C LEU A 120 -1.17 10.92 4.07
N THR A 121 0.17 10.79 4.00
CA THR A 121 1.00 11.86 3.44
C THR A 121 0.73 12.08 1.95
N ASP A 122 0.40 11.03 1.20
CA ASP A 122 0.07 11.14 -0.22
C ASP A 122 -1.33 11.71 -0.46
N LEU A 123 -2.30 11.39 0.42
CA LEU A 123 -3.62 12.03 0.44
C LEU A 123 -3.51 13.54 0.69
N ASP A 124 -2.73 13.96 1.69
CA ASP A 124 -2.50 15.38 1.99
C ASP A 124 -1.82 16.11 0.83
N ARG A 125 -0.79 15.51 0.22
CA ARG A 125 -0.15 16.05 -0.99
C ARG A 125 -1.15 16.20 -2.14
N ALA A 126 -2.02 15.22 -2.34
CA ALA A 126 -3.05 15.25 -3.38
C ALA A 126 -4.05 16.40 -3.14
N GLU A 127 -4.48 16.60 -1.90
CA GLU A 127 -5.39 17.69 -1.54
C GLU A 127 -4.74 19.06 -1.70
N GLN A 128 -3.51 19.24 -1.23
CA GLN A 128 -2.77 20.48 -1.42
C GLN A 128 -2.53 20.79 -2.90
N GLY A 129 -2.26 19.76 -3.69
CA GLY A 129 -2.12 19.87 -5.14
C GLY A 129 -3.40 20.31 -5.83
N ALA A 130 -4.54 19.71 -5.47
CA ALA A 130 -5.86 20.11 -5.97
C ALA A 130 -6.17 21.58 -5.60
N ARG A 131 -5.87 22.00 -4.36
CA ARG A 131 -6.05 23.39 -3.90
C ARG A 131 -5.16 24.40 -4.65
N ARG A 132 -3.99 23.97 -5.14
CA ARG A 132 -3.06 24.77 -5.95
C ARG A 132 -3.47 24.85 -7.43
N GLY A 133 -4.56 24.20 -7.83
CA GLY A 133 -5.07 24.25 -9.20
C GLY A 133 -4.27 23.40 -10.18
N TRP A 134 -3.90 22.18 -9.77
CA TRP A 134 -3.25 21.21 -10.65
C TRP A 134 -3.99 21.02 -11.98
N SER A 135 -3.21 20.83 -13.04
CA SER A 135 -3.74 20.46 -14.34
C SER A 135 -4.40 19.08 -14.28
N ARG A 136 -5.37 18.80 -15.17
CA ARG A 136 -6.04 17.48 -15.25
C ARG A 136 -5.08 16.30 -15.41
N GLU A 137 -3.89 16.54 -15.95
CA GLU A 137 -2.86 15.52 -16.09
C GLU A 137 -2.22 15.15 -14.75
N GLU A 138 -2.01 16.14 -13.88
CA GLU A 138 -1.40 15.97 -12.55
C GLU A 138 -2.36 15.30 -11.58
N GLU A 139 -3.64 15.72 -11.55
CA GLU A 139 -4.68 15.09 -10.73
C GLU A 139 -4.78 13.58 -11.01
N ARG A 140 -4.78 13.21 -12.30
CA ARG A 140 -4.86 11.83 -12.73
C ARG A 140 -3.62 11.02 -12.36
N ARG A 141 -2.43 11.62 -12.48
CA ARG A 141 -1.16 10.97 -12.14
C ARG A 141 -1.12 10.65 -10.64
N VAL A 142 -1.52 11.59 -9.82
CA VAL A 142 -1.56 11.44 -8.37
C VAL A 142 -2.61 10.41 -7.95
N ALA A 143 -3.80 10.43 -8.54
CA ALA A 143 -4.80 9.39 -8.32
C ALA A 143 -4.29 7.99 -8.67
N THR A 144 -3.45 7.86 -9.70
CA THR A 144 -2.86 6.57 -10.10
C THR A 144 -1.91 6.04 -9.03
N TYR A 145 -1.03 6.90 -8.49
CA TYR A 145 -0.13 6.50 -7.41
C TYR A 145 -0.88 6.15 -6.13
N LEU A 146 -1.89 6.94 -5.76
CA LEU A 146 -2.77 6.64 -4.62
C LEU A 146 -3.43 5.27 -4.72
N LEU A 147 -3.85 4.86 -5.92
CA LEU A 147 -4.40 3.52 -6.15
C LEU A 147 -3.34 2.43 -5.98
N MET A 148 -2.12 2.66 -6.48
CA MET A 148 -1.00 1.74 -6.31
C MET A 148 -0.62 1.56 -4.84
N ASP A 149 -0.55 2.64 -4.06
CA ASP A 149 -0.24 2.59 -2.63
C ASP A 149 -1.36 1.88 -1.84
N LEU A 150 -2.62 2.10 -2.21
CA LEU A 150 -3.76 1.41 -1.63
C LEU A 150 -3.73 -0.10 -1.92
N VAL A 151 -3.41 -0.48 -3.15
CA VAL A 151 -3.20 -1.87 -3.58
C VAL A 151 -2.07 -2.52 -2.81
N TRP A 152 -0.95 -1.82 -2.64
CA TRP A 152 0.19 -2.31 -1.90
C TRP A 152 -0.17 -2.58 -0.44
N LEU A 153 -0.87 -1.63 0.19
CA LEU A 153 -1.39 -1.79 1.55
C LEU A 153 -2.31 -3.01 1.65
N TYR A 154 -3.19 -3.24 0.66
CA TYR A 154 -4.04 -4.43 0.62
C TYR A 154 -3.23 -5.73 0.62
N LEU A 155 -2.23 -5.86 -0.25
CA LEU A 155 -1.39 -7.06 -0.32
C LEU A 155 -0.65 -7.29 0.99
N LEU A 156 -0.20 -6.22 1.62
CA LEU A 156 0.49 -6.28 2.91
C LEU A 156 -0.44 -6.73 4.05
N LEU A 157 -1.67 -6.21 4.09
CA LEU A 157 -2.69 -6.64 5.06
C LEU A 157 -3.12 -8.09 4.80
N LEU A 158 -3.27 -8.48 3.54
CA LEU A 158 -3.55 -9.86 3.15
C LEU A 158 -2.45 -10.78 3.67
N HIS A 159 -1.18 -10.42 3.47
CA HIS A 159 -0.05 -11.20 3.97
C HIS A 159 0.00 -11.24 5.51
N LEU A 160 -0.22 -10.12 6.18
CA LEU A 160 -0.33 -10.07 7.64
C LEU A 160 -1.41 -11.03 8.15
N LEU A 161 -2.58 -11.05 7.51
CA LEU A 161 -3.65 -11.98 7.84
C LEU A 161 -3.24 -13.43 7.59
N THR A 162 -2.53 -13.75 6.50
CA THR A 162 -2.04 -15.12 6.28
C THR A 162 -1.08 -15.58 7.38
N LEU A 163 -0.25 -14.69 7.94
CA LEU A 163 0.64 -15.02 9.06
C LEU A 163 -0.10 -15.23 10.39
N VAL A 164 -1.27 -14.63 10.56
CA VAL A 164 -2.10 -14.80 11.77
C VAL A 164 -2.92 -16.08 11.73
N TRP A 165 -3.32 -16.52 10.53
CA TRP A 165 -4.21 -17.66 10.32
C TRP A 165 -3.49 -18.96 9.90
N GLY A 166 -2.22 -18.88 9.49
CA GLY A 166 -1.37 -20.02 9.12
C GLY A 166 -0.47 -20.47 10.26
#